data_AF-A0A972BUK3-F1
#
_entry.id   AF-A0A972BUK3-F1
#
_cell.length_a   1.000
_cell.length_b   1.000
_cell.length_c   1.000
_cell.angle_alpha   90.00
_cell.angle_beta   90.00
_cell.angle_gamma   90.00
#
_symmetry.space_group_name_H-M   'P 1'
#
loop_
_entity.id
_entity.type
_entity.pdbx_description
1 polymer ?
#
loop_
_entity_poly.entity_id
_entity_poly.type
_entity_poly.pdbx_seq_one_letter_code
_entity_poly.pdbx_strand_id
1 'polypeptide(L)'
;MRKFMAILLLLSMVLSLMACKKKGDAPSEPEGQPTEQTETGDTGKEDVVTKEAFLDDGRLTLSELSSVSLSELTAVEMARVMGIGINLSNTMEACNTNNRVPNLSPTYYEQLWGQPVTTQEIISGMREAGFKSLRIPVAWMNAMDFENGDYTLGEAYLDRVEEIVNYALNADMFVMINDHWDHGWWSMFGHPDQEVRDKAMDMYIAMWTQIAEKFKDYDYRLIFESANEELGDRLNDRTEFSPTGGTLTEDERYEMVRKINQTFVDVVRRTGGYNADRFLLVKGYNTNIDKTVDDRFVMPTDTAKNRLFVGVHYYEPWGYCGDTAGVSAWGTLAEVEKMHSTLAKMKKFTDQGYGVIIGEWGVLDNKGEDRYNYYFNFLNLNEKYGYVPFLWDTGGIYSRREYKIRTDTDDEAISKIISLLKNFDVKTLADMTVEEIVANAEDNLALAIKKAESRPQFTYGDDEAYAWIMLTSGDWAIQYSVGDVYEPGSKPDGLVATDVKIEGPGTYTVALDITGTDQGYANGLKFSAVGIVNAEKLWPGYIIEIKEILINGEPAELSGKPYTTSDDGNTTRVNLYNEWVGSLPPEARTLDGDLSDATPVPLEKYTGTKIQTIQVTFDYMEG
;
A
#
# COMPACT_ATOMS: atom_id res chain seq x y z
N MET A 1 -8.50 -4.52 -36.61
CA MET A 1 -9.36 -4.74 -37.81
C MET A 1 -9.09 -6.16 -38.33
N ARG A 2 -10.13 -6.91 -38.78
CA ARG A 2 -10.13 -8.40 -39.04
C ARG A 2 -10.12 -9.22 -37.72
N LYS A 3 -11.05 -10.12 -37.34
CA LYS A 3 -12.20 -10.91 -37.88
C LYS A 3 -11.92 -12.41 -38.10
N PHE A 4 -12.94 -13.22 -37.71
CA PHE A 4 -13.22 -14.65 -37.97
C PHE A 4 -12.47 -15.69 -37.09
N MET A 5 -13.06 -16.85 -36.72
CA MET A 5 -14.21 -17.57 -37.33
C MET A 5 -15.00 -18.51 -36.37
N ALA A 6 -16.30 -18.74 -36.68
CA ALA A 6 -17.23 -19.86 -36.35
C ALA A 6 -17.15 -20.62 -34.99
N ILE A 7 -18.18 -20.71 -34.15
CA ILE A 7 -19.54 -21.33 -34.30
C ILE A 7 -19.54 -22.85 -34.52
N LEU A 8 -20.07 -23.59 -33.52
CA LEU A 8 -20.93 -24.76 -33.74
C LEU A 8 -21.97 -24.90 -32.62
N LEU A 9 -23.25 -25.10 -32.96
CA LEU A 9 -24.33 -25.46 -32.03
C LEU A 9 -24.48 -26.99 -31.96
N LEU A 10 -24.93 -27.53 -30.82
CA LEU A 10 -25.92 -28.62 -30.83
C LEU A 10 -26.69 -28.72 -29.49
N LEU A 11 -28.00 -28.95 -29.62
CA LEU A 11 -28.99 -29.00 -28.55
C LEU A 11 -29.25 -30.46 -28.12
N SER A 12 -29.55 -30.70 -26.83
CA SER A 12 -30.62 -31.66 -26.46
C SER A 12 -31.09 -31.49 -25.00
N MET A 13 -32.41 -31.50 -24.81
CA MET A 13 -33.08 -31.58 -23.51
C MET A 13 -33.45 -33.04 -23.20
N VAL A 14 -33.41 -33.44 -21.92
CA VAL A 14 -34.42 -34.36 -21.33
C VAL A 14 -34.70 -33.95 -19.88
N LEU A 15 -35.98 -33.87 -19.50
CA LEU A 15 -36.46 -33.64 -18.12
C LEU A 15 -36.56 -34.95 -17.33
N SER A 16 -36.44 -34.88 -16.00
CA SER A 16 -37.26 -35.67 -15.05
C SER A 16 -37.32 -34.99 -13.67
N LEU A 17 -38.45 -35.16 -12.96
CA LEU A 17 -38.81 -34.51 -11.69
C LEU A 17 -39.27 -35.56 -10.65
N MET A 18 -39.43 -35.12 -9.38
CA MET A 18 -40.13 -35.78 -8.24
C MET A 18 -39.34 -36.82 -7.40
N ALA A 19 -39.64 -37.07 -6.11
CA ALA A 19 -40.25 -36.29 -5.00
C ALA A 19 -40.29 -37.11 -3.67
N CYS A 20 -40.64 -36.44 -2.55
CA CYS A 20 -41.11 -36.93 -1.21
C CYS A 20 -40.08 -37.00 -0.06
N LYS A 21 -40.28 -36.41 1.16
CA LYS A 21 -41.33 -36.54 2.24
C LYS A 21 -41.25 -37.91 2.97
N LYS A 22 -41.26 -38.07 4.32
CA LYS A 22 -41.93 -37.39 5.48
C LYS A 22 -41.15 -37.68 6.80
N LYS A 23 -41.13 -36.81 7.83
CA LYS A 23 -41.97 -36.75 9.08
C LYS A 23 -42.09 -38.02 9.96
N GLY A 24 -41.74 -37.85 11.26
CA GLY A 24 -42.55 -38.29 12.42
C GLY A 24 -42.01 -39.43 13.30
N ASP A 25 -42.38 -39.58 14.59
CA ASP A 25 -43.06 -38.69 15.59
C ASP A 25 -42.85 -39.28 17.04
N ALA A 26 -43.04 -38.50 18.12
CA ALA A 26 -43.07 -38.94 19.56
C ALA A 26 -44.53 -39.32 19.99
N PRO A 27 -44.96 -39.51 21.28
CA PRO A 27 -44.28 -39.55 22.60
C PRO A 27 -44.78 -40.70 23.56
N SER A 28 -44.35 -40.74 24.83
CA SER A 28 -45.22 -41.04 26.01
C SER A 28 -44.52 -40.87 27.38
N GLU A 29 -45.24 -40.21 28.30
CA GLU A 29 -44.97 -40.06 29.75
C GLU A 29 -45.83 -41.10 30.53
N PRO A 30 -45.70 -41.35 31.87
CA PRO A 30 -46.12 -40.35 32.87
C PRO A 30 -45.52 -40.37 34.31
N GLU A 31 -45.71 -39.22 34.99
CA GLU A 31 -46.07 -39.01 36.43
C GLU A 31 -45.12 -39.40 37.60
N GLY A 32 -44.88 -38.41 38.49
CA GLY A 32 -44.27 -38.61 39.82
C GLY A 32 -43.80 -37.35 40.57
N GLN A 33 -44.70 -36.46 41.00
CA GLN A 33 -44.42 -35.38 41.99
C GLN A 33 -44.44 -35.92 43.45
N PRO A 34 -43.96 -35.19 44.48
CA PRO A 34 -42.92 -34.14 44.54
C PRO A 34 -41.98 -34.25 45.79
N THR A 35 -41.15 -33.22 46.01
CA THR A 35 -40.55 -32.71 47.28
C THR A 35 -39.09 -33.01 47.68
N GLU A 36 -38.54 -31.95 48.29
CA GLU A 36 -37.32 -31.74 49.08
C GLU A 36 -35.96 -31.52 48.41
N GLN A 37 -35.24 -30.57 49.03
CA GLN A 37 -33.98 -29.97 48.59
C GLN A 37 -32.81 -30.85 49.01
N THR A 38 -31.86 -31.08 48.11
CA THR A 38 -30.47 -31.36 48.49
C THR A 38 -29.53 -30.89 47.39
N GLU A 39 -28.33 -30.49 47.80
CA GLU A 39 -27.29 -29.94 46.94
C GLU A 39 -26.81 -30.96 45.89
N THR A 40 -26.71 -30.49 44.64
CA THR A 40 -25.85 -31.06 43.60
C THR A 40 -25.05 -29.89 43.04
N GLY A 41 -23.74 -29.92 42.93
CA GLY A 41 -22.91 -31.11 42.68
C GLY A 41 -22.08 -30.73 41.45
N ASP A 42 -20.86 -30.31 41.71
CA ASP A 42 -19.91 -29.81 40.70
C ASP A 42 -19.64 -30.85 39.60
N THR A 43 -19.90 -30.46 38.35
CA THR A 43 -19.25 -31.04 37.18
C THR A 43 -19.07 -29.96 36.10
N GLY A 44 -17.83 -29.54 35.86
CA GLY A 44 -17.44 -28.89 34.61
C GLY A 44 -17.64 -27.38 34.57
N LYS A 45 -16.92 -26.64 35.43
CA LYS A 45 -16.38 -25.37 34.96
C LYS A 45 -15.36 -25.68 33.86
N GLU A 46 -15.61 -25.20 32.65
CA GLU A 46 -14.50 -24.85 31.77
C GLU A 46 -13.69 -23.77 32.50
N ASP A 47 -12.36 -23.91 32.51
CA ASP A 47 -11.48 -22.91 33.11
C ASP A 47 -11.58 -21.62 32.31
N VAL A 48 -12.43 -20.70 32.78
CA VAL A 48 -12.50 -19.33 32.27
C VAL A 48 -11.18 -18.66 32.64
N VAL A 49 -10.23 -18.73 31.70
CA VAL A 49 -8.95 -18.02 31.75
C VAL A 49 -9.26 -16.54 31.94
N THR A 50 -8.79 -15.97 33.06
CA THR A 50 -9.08 -14.59 33.43
C THR A 50 -7.91 -13.67 33.08
N LYS A 51 -8.27 -12.55 32.45
CA LYS A 51 -7.40 -11.54 31.83
C LYS A 51 -6.21 -11.05 32.67
N GLU A 52 -6.32 -11.12 34.00
CA GLU A 52 -5.33 -10.57 34.94
C GLU A 52 -4.07 -11.44 35.11
N ALA A 53 -4.06 -12.70 34.65
CA ALA A 53 -2.92 -13.60 34.81
C ALA A 53 -1.85 -13.50 33.69
N PHE A 54 -2.18 -12.90 32.54
CA PHE A 54 -1.39 -13.04 31.31
C PHE A 54 -0.88 -11.72 30.69
N LEU A 55 -1.52 -10.58 30.98
CA LEU A 55 -1.15 -9.29 30.36
C LEU A 55 0.05 -8.59 31.01
N ASP A 56 0.47 -9.01 32.20
CA ASP A 56 1.43 -8.27 33.05
C ASP A 56 2.89 -8.77 32.97
N ASP A 57 3.15 -9.88 32.23
CA ASP A 57 4.49 -10.49 32.14
C ASP A 57 5.14 -10.43 30.73
N GLY A 58 4.36 -10.16 29.67
CA GLY A 58 4.84 -10.00 28.29
C GLY A 58 5.10 -11.29 27.51
N ARG A 59 4.84 -12.48 28.08
CA ARG A 59 5.25 -13.78 27.52
C ARG A 59 4.13 -14.69 27.05
N LEU A 60 2.96 -14.14 26.76
CA LEU A 60 1.91 -14.88 26.06
C LEU A 60 2.46 -15.54 24.78
N THR A 61 2.18 -16.82 24.59
CA THR A 61 2.34 -17.44 23.27
C THR A 61 1.31 -16.89 22.29
N LEU A 62 1.59 -16.97 20.99
CA LEU A 62 0.65 -16.51 19.98
C LEU A 62 -0.68 -17.31 20.01
N SER A 63 -0.65 -18.59 20.41
CA SER A 63 -1.86 -19.40 20.62
C SER A 63 -2.65 -18.98 21.85
N GLU A 64 -1.99 -18.66 22.97
CA GLU A 64 -2.66 -18.12 24.16
C GLU A 64 -3.30 -16.77 23.84
N LEU A 65 -2.58 -15.86 23.17
CA LEU A 65 -3.12 -14.57 22.74
C LEU A 65 -4.31 -14.74 21.76
N SER A 66 -4.23 -15.71 20.85
CA SER A 66 -5.33 -16.07 19.93
C SER A 66 -6.55 -16.70 20.63
N SER A 67 -6.42 -17.15 21.88
CA SER A 67 -7.52 -17.69 22.68
C SER A 67 -8.28 -16.62 23.48
N VAL A 68 -7.68 -15.43 23.66
CA VAL A 68 -8.33 -14.28 24.31
C VAL A 68 -9.48 -13.78 23.43
N SER A 69 -10.58 -13.37 24.07
CA SER A 69 -11.71 -12.78 23.34
C SER A 69 -11.25 -11.54 22.56
N LEU A 70 -11.60 -11.44 21.28
CA LEU A 70 -11.30 -10.25 20.46
C LEU A 70 -11.89 -8.97 21.06
N SER A 71 -12.99 -9.08 21.83
CA SER A 71 -13.57 -7.98 22.59
C SER A 71 -12.67 -7.45 23.72
N GLU A 72 -11.63 -8.19 24.10
CA GLU A 72 -10.71 -7.83 25.19
C GLU A 72 -9.36 -7.32 24.70
N LEU A 73 -8.99 -7.59 23.44
CA LEU A 73 -7.72 -7.18 22.84
C LEU A 73 -7.65 -5.67 22.55
N THR A 74 -6.46 -5.09 22.71
CA THR A 74 -6.07 -3.81 22.12
C THR A 74 -5.74 -3.98 20.62
N ALA A 75 -5.66 -2.88 19.87
CA ALA A 75 -5.31 -2.90 18.46
C ALA A 75 -3.89 -3.45 18.20
N VAL A 76 -2.95 -3.24 19.13
CA VAL A 76 -1.59 -3.80 19.04
C VAL A 76 -1.57 -5.32 19.24
N GLU A 77 -2.39 -5.84 20.17
CA GLU A 77 -2.54 -7.29 20.37
C GLU A 77 -3.34 -7.95 19.24
N MET A 78 -4.40 -7.29 18.79
CA MET A 78 -5.20 -7.70 17.63
C MET A 78 -4.33 -7.82 16.36
N ALA A 79 -3.37 -6.91 16.17
CA ALA A 79 -2.41 -6.98 15.06
C ALA A 79 -1.65 -8.32 15.03
N ARG A 80 -1.21 -8.81 16.19
CA ARG A 80 -0.45 -10.07 16.31
C ARG A 80 -1.25 -11.29 15.85
N VAL A 81 -2.54 -11.35 16.19
CA VAL A 81 -3.39 -12.51 15.85
C VAL A 81 -3.97 -12.46 14.43
N MET A 82 -3.93 -11.30 13.76
CA MET A 82 -4.44 -11.13 12.39
C MET A 82 -3.58 -11.84 11.32
N GLY A 83 -2.28 -12.02 11.56
CA GLY A 83 -1.34 -12.68 10.64
C GLY A 83 -1.23 -12.01 9.26
N ILE A 84 -0.55 -12.67 8.32
CA ILE A 84 -0.44 -12.16 6.94
C ILE A 84 -1.82 -12.14 6.27
N GLY A 85 -2.16 -11.01 5.67
CA GLY A 85 -3.35 -10.81 4.86
C GLY A 85 -3.11 -10.83 3.35
N ILE A 86 -4.19 -10.93 2.58
CA ILE A 86 -4.20 -10.76 1.13
C ILE A 86 -5.33 -9.82 0.70
N ASN A 87 -5.09 -9.01 -0.33
CA ASN A 87 -6.09 -8.16 -0.97
C ASN A 87 -6.87 -8.95 -2.04
N LEU A 88 -8.20 -8.78 -2.06
CA LEU A 88 -9.08 -9.22 -3.14
C LEU A 88 -9.05 -8.23 -4.31
N SER A 89 -7.85 -7.89 -4.77
CA SER A 89 -7.55 -6.82 -5.74
C SER A 89 -8.29 -6.96 -7.08
N ASN A 90 -8.57 -5.85 -7.76
CA ASN A 90 -9.24 -5.71 -9.05
C ASN A 90 -10.62 -6.41 -9.14
N THR A 91 -11.40 -6.35 -8.06
CA THR A 91 -12.69 -7.03 -7.87
C THR A 91 -13.82 -6.04 -7.60
N MET A 92 -14.08 -5.66 -6.33
CA MET A 92 -15.21 -4.77 -5.98
C MET A 92 -14.84 -3.29 -6.08
N GLU A 93 -13.55 -2.94 -6.13
CA GLU A 93 -13.06 -1.61 -6.51
C GLU A 93 -13.10 -1.36 -8.03
N ALA A 94 -13.27 -2.41 -8.84
CA ALA A 94 -13.20 -2.28 -10.30
C ALA A 94 -14.38 -1.47 -10.85
N CYS A 95 -14.06 -0.36 -11.53
CA CYS A 95 -15.04 0.60 -12.03
C CYS A 95 -14.66 1.14 -13.43
N ASN A 96 -15.65 1.74 -14.11
CA ASN A 96 -15.49 2.24 -15.49
C ASN A 96 -15.18 3.75 -15.50
N THR A 97 -13.89 4.08 -15.55
CA THR A 97 -13.35 5.44 -15.52
C THR A 97 -13.79 6.35 -16.68
N ASN A 98 -14.38 5.80 -17.75
CA ASN A 98 -14.74 6.54 -18.96
C ASN A 98 -16.25 6.76 -19.14
N ASN A 99 -17.09 6.07 -18.37
CA ASN A 99 -18.55 6.19 -18.44
C ASN A 99 -19.19 5.53 -17.20
N ARG A 100 -19.55 6.32 -16.19
CA ARG A 100 -20.28 5.84 -15.01
C ARG A 100 -21.68 5.36 -15.43
N VAL A 101 -21.85 4.04 -15.46
CA VAL A 101 -23.16 3.40 -15.58
C VAL A 101 -23.49 2.81 -14.21
N PRO A 102 -24.36 3.47 -13.40
CA PRO A 102 -24.73 2.96 -12.09
C PRO A 102 -25.66 1.75 -12.20
N ASN A 103 -25.75 0.97 -11.12
CA ASN A 103 -26.74 -0.11 -10.95
C ASN A 103 -26.66 -1.24 -12.00
N LEU A 104 -25.45 -1.54 -12.49
CA LEU A 104 -25.20 -2.83 -13.15
C LEU A 104 -25.16 -3.96 -12.12
N SER A 105 -25.17 -5.21 -12.59
CA SER A 105 -24.99 -6.38 -11.71
C SER A 105 -23.71 -6.23 -10.88
N PRO A 106 -23.70 -6.54 -9.58
CA PRO A 106 -22.46 -6.52 -8.78
C PRO A 106 -21.34 -7.35 -9.42
N THR A 107 -21.70 -8.51 -9.97
CA THR A 107 -20.79 -9.40 -10.70
C THR A 107 -20.22 -8.81 -12.00
N TYR A 108 -20.83 -7.77 -12.58
CA TYR A 108 -20.23 -7.05 -13.72
C TYR A 108 -18.98 -6.29 -13.27
N TYR A 109 -19.05 -5.61 -12.11
CA TYR A 109 -17.92 -4.88 -11.55
C TYR A 109 -16.82 -5.85 -11.12
N GLU A 110 -17.16 -6.94 -10.40
CA GLU A 110 -16.19 -8.01 -10.04
C GLU A 110 -15.33 -8.51 -11.22
N GLN A 111 -15.91 -8.54 -12.42
CA GLN A 111 -15.25 -9.05 -13.62
C GLN A 111 -14.65 -7.96 -14.51
N LEU A 112 -14.90 -6.67 -14.20
CA LEU A 112 -14.59 -5.55 -15.09
C LEU A 112 -13.09 -5.39 -15.36
N TRP A 113 -12.25 -5.67 -14.35
CA TRP A 113 -10.79 -5.68 -14.46
C TRP A 113 -10.20 -7.11 -14.56
N GLY A 114 -11.01 -8.07 -15.02
CA GLY A 114 -10.55 -9.39 -15.49
C GLY A 114 -10.56 -10.52 -14.46
N GLN A 115 -10.94 -10.26 -13.21
CA GLN A 115 -11.06 -11.28 -12.17
C GLN A 115 -12.29 -12.19 -12.38
N PRO A 116 -12.31 -13.42 -11.83
CA PRO A 116 -13.52 -14.21 -11.73
C PRO A 116 -14.48 -13.62 -10.68
N VAL A 117 -15.77 -13.94 -10.80
CA VAL A 117 -16.73 -13.72 -9.70
C VAL A 117 -16.24 -14.46 -8.46
N THR A 118 -16.25 -13.79 -7.32
CA THR A 118 -15.74 -14.33 -6.05
C THR A 118 -16.63 -15.48 -5.56
N THR A 119 -16.03 -16.56 -5.05
CA THR A 119 -16.78 -17.69 -4.46
C THR A 119 -16.16 -18.10 -3.12
N GLN A 120 -16.90 -18.88 -2.33
CA GLN A 120 -16.41 -19.44 -1.07
C GLN A 120 -15.12 -20.25 -1.27
N GLU A 121 -14.99 -21.00 -2.37
CA GLU A 121 -13.79 -21.79 -2.70
C GLU A 121 -12.55 -20.92 -2.94
N ILE A 122 -12.72 -19.75 -3.59
CA ILE A 122 -11.62 -18.79 -3.80
C ILE A 122 -11.08 -18.32 -2.45
N ILE A 123 -11.94 -17.97 -1.51
CA ILE A 123 -11.55 -17.44 -0.19
C ILE A 123 -11.04 -18.56 0.74
N SER A 124 -11.67 -19.74 0.74
CA SER A 124 -11.17 -20.90 1.47
C SER A 124 -9.79 -21.35 0.99
N GLY A 125 -9.52 -21.31 -0.32
CA GLY A 125 -8.18 -21.58 -0.86
C GLY A 125 -7.13 -20.54 -0.45
N MET A 126 -7.51 -19.27 -0.22
CA MET A 126 -6.62 -18.25 0.37
C MET A 126 -6.32 -18.57 1.83
N ARG A 127 -7.31 -19.05 2.60
CA ARG A 127 -7.09 -19.54 3.97
C ARG A 127 -6.15 -20.75 4.01
N GLU A 128 -6.36 -21.72 3.12
CA GLU A 128 -5.51 -22.92 3.00
C GLU A 128 -4.08 -22.59 2.52
N ALA A 129 -3.91 -21.51 1.75
CA ALA A 129 -2.61 -20.98 1.35
C ALA A 129 -1.79 -20.37 2.50
N GLY A 130 -2.42 -20.08 3.65
CA GLY A 130 -1.77 -19.54 4.86
C GLY A 130 -2.21 -18.13 5.25
N PHE A 131 -3.03 -17.44 4.43
CA PHE A 131 -3.53 -16.11 4.78
C PHE A 131 -4.54 -16.21 5.93
N LYS A 132 -4.40 -15.34 6.94
CA LYS A 132 -5.33 -15.26 8.10
C LYS A 132 -6.26 -14.06 8.02
N SER A 133 -5.95 -13.08 7.16
CA SER A 133 -6.78 -11.89 6.91
C SER A 133 -7.09 -11.68 5.43
N LEU A 134 -8.27 -11.12 5.11
CA LEU A 134 -8.68 -10.71 3.77
C LEU A 134 -9.00 -9.22 3.76
N ARG A 135 -8.45 -8.45 2.83
CA ARG A 135 -8.88 -7.07 2.54
C ARG A 135 -9.70 -7.07 1.26
N ILE A 136 -10.87 -6.44 1.29
CA ILE A 136 -11.80 -6.31 0.18
C ILE A 136 -11.88 -4.82 -0.17
N PRO A 137 -11.10 -4.37 -1.17
CA PRO A 137 -11.29 -3.05 -1.78
C PRO A 137 -12.70 -2.92 -2.38
N VAL A 138 -13.39 -1.79 -2.17
CA VAL A 138 -14.73 -1.54 -2.73
C VAL A 138 -14.84 -0.12 -3.29
N ALA A 139 -15.50 0.04 -4.44
CA ALA A 139 -15.88 1.33 -5.03
C ALA A 139 -17.41 1.47 -4.97
N TRP A 140 -17.92 2.23 -4.01
CA TRP A 140 -19.34 2.27 -3.65
C TRP A 140 -20.20 3.09 -4.63
N MET A 141 -19.63 4.09 -5.33
CA MET A 141 -20.33 4.85 -6.37
C MET A 141 -20.77 3.99 -7.57
N ASN A 142 -20.24 2.77 -7.72
CA ASN A 142 -20.77 1.79 -8.68
C ASN A 142 -22.28 1.54 -8.51
N ALA A 143 -22.80 1.66 -7.29
CA ALA A 143 -24.20 1.41 -6.96
C ALA A 143 -24.85 2.52 -6.09
N MET A 144 -24.24 3.69 -5.97
CA MET A 144 -24.79 4.80 -5.18
C MET A 144 -25.75 5.66 -6.02
N ASP A 145 -26.90 6.07 -5.46
CA ASP A 145 -27.75 7.10 -6.05
C ASP A 145 -27.19 8.51 -5.84
N PHE A 146 -26.09 8.78 -6.55
CA PHE A 146 -25.39 10.07 -6.53
C PHE A 146 -26.19 11.18 -7.24
N GLU A 147 -26.78 10.89 -8.40
CA GLU A 147 -27.38 11.90 -9.28
C GLU A 147 -28.63 12.56 -8.67
N ASN A 148 -29.39 11.81 -7.86
CA ASN A 148 -30.55 12.36 -7.13
C ASN A 148 -30.15 13.01 -5.80
N GLY A 149 -28.89 12.88 -5.36
CA GLY A 149 -28.39 13.39 -4.08
C GLY A 149 -28.92 12.66 -2.84
N ASP A 150 -29.49 11.46 -3.02
CA ASP A 150 -29.99 10.61 -1.94
C ASP A 150 -28.88 9.76 -1.31
N TYR A 151 -27.82 9.46 -2.07
CA TYR A 151 -26.65 8.67 -1.67
C TYR A 151 -26.97 7.26 -1.15
N THR A 152 -28.19 6.76 -1.38
CA THR A 152 -28.58 5.38 -1.09
C THR A 152 -27.71 4.40 -1.88
N LEU A 153 -27.14 3.41 -1.20
CA LEU A 153 -26.39 2.32 -1.80
C LEU A 153 -27.36 1.24 -2.31
N GLY A 154 -27.17 0.80 -3.55
CA GLY A 154 -27.97 -0.25 -4.17
C GLY A 154 -27.88 -1.57 -3.40
N GLU A 155 -29.03 -2.01 -2.87
CA GLU A 155 -29.18 -3.19 -1.99
C GLU A 155 -28.42 -4.41 -2.52
N ALA A 156 -28.59 -4.77 -3.80
CA ALA A 156 -27.91 -5.92 -4.41
C ALA A 156 -26.37 -5.84 -4.40
N TYR A 157 -25.79 -4.64 -4.43
CA TYR A 157 -24.34 -4.44 -4.38
C TYR A 157 -23.82 -4.55 -2.95
N LEU A 158 -24.54 -3.96 -1.99
CA LEU A 158 -24.25 -4.05 -0.56
C LEU A 158 -24.39 -5.51 -0.05
N ASP A 159 -25.43 -6.22 -0.49
CA ASP A 159 -25.63 -7.66 -0.25
C ASP A 159 -24.50 -8.51 -0.85
N ARG A 160 -23.96 -8.13 -2.01
CA ARG A 160 -22.84 -8.85 -2.62
C ARG A 160 -21.54 -8.65 -1.84
N VAL A 161 -21.27 -7.44 -1.35
CA VAL A 161 -20.12 -7.21 -0.45
C VAL A 161 -20.31 -8.03 0.84
N GLU A 162 -21.52 -8.05 1.41
CA GLU A 162 -21.86 -8.87 2.58
C GLU A 162 -21.63 -10.37 2.32
N GLU A 163 -22.00 -10.89 1.16
CA GLU A 163 -21.76 -12.29 0.79
C GLU A 163 -20.24 -12.62 0.79
N ILE A 164 -19.41 -11.75 0.23
CA ILE A 164 -17.95 -11.94 0.19
C ILE A 164 -17.33 -11.80 1.59
N VAL A 165 -17.81 -10.86 2.42
CA VAL A 165 -17.45 -10.74 3.84
C VAL A 165 -17.77 -12.04 4.59
N ASN A 166 -18.96 -12.62 4.36
CA ASN A 166 -19.33 -13.91 4.97
C ASN A 166 -18.45 -15.06 4.47
N TYR A 167 -18.00 -15.08 3.22
CA TYR A 167 -17.05 -16.11 2.76
C TYR A 167 -15.73 -16.10 3.57
N ALA A 168 -15.21 -14.92 3.92
CA ALA A 168 -14.02 -14.78 4.75
C ALA A 168 -14.25 -15.24 6.19
N LEU A 169 -15.39 -14.86 6.79
CA LEU A 169 -15.74 -15.23 8.16
C LEU A 169 -16.03 -16.74 8.31
N ASN A 170 -16.64 -17.36 7.28
CA ASN A 170 -16.82 -18.81 7.17
C ASN A 170 -15.47 -19.56 7.04
N ALA A 171 -14.47 -18.93 6.45
CA ALA A 171 -13.11 -19.46 6.32
C ALA A 171 -12.22 -19.18 7.55
N ASP A 172 -12.78 -18.70 8.68
CA ASP A 172 -11.99 -18.31 9.86
C ASP A 172 -10.90 -17.25 9.52
N MET A 173 -11.26 -16.26 8.70
CA MET A 173 -10.40 -15.10 8.41
C MET A 173 -10.89 -13.86 9.16
N PHE A 174 -9.96 -12.96 9.48
CA PHE A 174 -10.32 -11.55 9.68
C PHE A 174 -10.61 -10.93 8.31
N VAL A 175 -11.46 -9.92 8.27
CA VAL A 175 -11.91 -9.31 7.01
C VAL A 175 -12.01 -7.79 7.15
N MET A 176 -11.57 -7.08 6.12
CA MET A 176 -11.57 -5.63 6.05
C MET A 176 -12.30 -5.16 4.81
N ILE A 177 -13.19 -4.18 4.96
CA ILE A 177 -13.83 -3.44 3.86
C ILE A 177 -13.47 -1.95 3.97
N ASN A 178 -13.38 -1.27 2.84
CA ASN A 178 -13.01 0.15 2.76
C ASN A 178 -13.89 0.91 1.78
N ASP A 179 -13.60 2.20 1.61
CA ASP A 179 -13.83 2.89 0.34
C ASP A 179 -12.47 3.03 -0.39
N HIS A 180 -12.41 2.61 -1.65
CA HIS A 180 -11.17 2.51 -2.42
C HIS A 180 -11.00 3.70 -3.38
N TRP A 181 -10.40 3.47 -4.56
CA TRP A 181 -10.52 4.42 -5.67
C TRP A 181 -11.95 4.32 -6.22
N ASP A 182 -12.79 5.29 -5.87
CA ASP A 182 -14.21 5.27 -6.19
C ASP A 182 -14.55 6.41 -7.18
N HIS A 183 -14.31 6.17 -8.47
CA HIS A 183 -14.54 7.12 -9.59
C HIS A 183 -13.85 8.51 -9.47
N GLY A 184 -13.05 8.76 -8.43
CA GLY A 184 -12.35 10.03 -8.19
C GLY A 184 -13.22 11.14 -7.58
N TRP A 185 -14.30 10.80 -6.87
CA TRP A 185 -15.14 11.78 -6.16
C TRP A 185 -14.40 12.51 -5.03
N TRP A 186 -13.37 11.88 -4.47
CA TRP A 186 -12.53 12.41 -3.39
C TRP A 186 -11.93 13.80 -3.67
N SER A 187 -11.73 14.16 -4.95
CA SER A 187 -11.32 15.51 -5.36
C SER A 187 -12.32 16.62 -5.00
N MET A 188 -13.57 16.26 -4.69
CA MET A 188 -14.58 17.19 -4.17
C MET A 188 -14.17 17.79 -2.83
N PHE A 189 -13.39 17.09 -2.00
CA PHE A 189 -12.91 17.61 -0.71
C PHE A 189 -11.90 18.75 -0.87
N GLY A 190 -11.10 18.77 -1.94
CA GLY A 190 -10.19 19.88 -2.25
C GLY A 190 -10.78 20.98 -3.12
N HIS A 191 -11.97 20.76 -3.70
CA HIS A 191 -12.63 21.67 -4.64
C HIS A 191 -12.74 23.11 -4.09
N PRO A 192 -12.52 24.17 -4.90
CA PRO A 192 -12.52 25.57 -4.43
C PRO A 192 -13.84 26.04 -3.81
N ASP A 193 -14.98 25.55 -4.31
CA ASP A 193 -16.31 25.83 -3.76
C ASP A 193 -16.58 25.00 -2.48
N GLN A 194 -16.92 25.69 -1.39
CA GLN A 194 -17.25 25.07 -0.11
C GLN A 194 -18.50 24.18 -0.19
N GLU A 195 -19.51 24.53 -1.01
CA GLU A 195 -20.73 23.71 -1.13
C GLU A 195 -20.43 22.32 -1.73
N VAL A 196 -19.38 22.20 -2.54
CA VAL A 196 -18.93 20.92 -3.09
C VAL A 196 -18.18 20.10 -2.03
N ARG A 197 -17.36 20.76 -1.19
CA ARG A 197 -16.68 20.13 -0.05
C ARG A 197 -17.67 19.63 1.02
N ASP A 198 -18.75 20.37 1.24
CA ASP A 198 -19.80 19.96 2.18
C ASP A 198 -20.61 18.77 1.65
N LYS A 199 -20.99 18.76 0.35
CA LYS A 199 -21.62 17.61 -0.30
C LYS A 199 -20.75 16.34 -0.27
N ALA A 200 -19.44 16.48 -0.42
CA ALA A 200 -18.50 15.37 -0.28
C ALA A 200 -18.56 14.74 1.12
N MET A 201 -18.66 15.58 2.16
CA MET A 201 -18.79 15.13 3.55
C MET A 201 -20.17 14.51 3.83
N ASP A 202 -21.25 15.10 3.32
CA ASP A 202 -22.61 14.54 3.43
C ASP A 202 -22.70 13.14 2.79
N MET A 203 -22.13 12.97 1.60
CA MET A 203 -22.06 11.69 0.91
C MET A 203 -21.22 10.66 1.68
N TYR A 204 -20.05 11.05 2.20
CA TYR A 204 -19.20 10.18 3.01
C TYR A 204 -19.92 9.71 4.30
N ILE A 205 -20.64 10.61 4.96
CA ILE A 205 -21.46 10.29 6.14
C ILE A 205 -22.60 9.33 5.76
N ALA A 206 -23.30 9.58 4.66
CA ALA A 206 -24.42 8.74 4.21
C ALA A 206 -23.94 7.32 3.83
N MET A 207 -22.84 7.22 3.11
CA MET A 207 -22.20 5.95 2.73
C MET A 207 -21.78 5.14 3.97
N TRP A 208 -20.96 5.72 4.85
CA TRP A 208 -20.49 5.00 6.05
C TRP A 208 -21.61 4.70 7.06
N THR A 209 -22.66 5.50 7.14
CA THR A 209 -23.83 5.17 7.96
C THR A 209 -24.53 3.91 7.45
N GLN A 210 -24.73 3.77 6.14
CA GLN A 210 -25.37 2.60 5.53
C GLN A 210 -24.51 1.33 5.68
N ILE A 211 -23.21 1.44 5.41
CA ILE A 211 -22.26 0.33 5.59
C ILE A 211 -22.23 -0.10 7.07
N ALA A 212 -22.09 0.85 8.00
CA ALA A 212 -22.02 0.54 9.42
C ALA A 212 -23.31 -0.11 9.94
N GLU A 213 -24.50 0.39 9.59
CA GLU A 213 -25.77 -0.24 10.01
C GLU A 213 -25.96 -1.64 9.40
N LYS A 214 -25.59 -1.86 8.13
CA LYS A 214 -25.64 -3.20 7.48
C LYS A 214 -24.78 -4.23 8.22
N PHE A 215 -23.57 -3.83 8.62
CA PHE A 215 -22.58 -4.70 9.25
C PHE A 215 -22.56 -4.63 10.79
N LYS A 216 -23.57 -4.03 11.41
CA LYS A 216 -23.63 -3.69 12.84
C LYS A 216 -23.54 -4.87 13.82
N ASP A 217 -24.09 -6.01 13.43
CA ASP A 217 -24.16 -7.22 14.25
C ASP A 217 -23.01 -8.22 13.97
N TYR A 218 -22.07 -7.86 13.09
CA TYR A 218 -20.88 -8.66 12.78
C TYR A 218 -19.82 -8.52 13.88
N ASP A 219 -19.17 -9.63 14.25
CA ASP A 219 -18.15 -9.63 15.31
C ASP A 219 -16.86 -8.87 14.96
N TYR A 220 -15.94 -8.80 15.92
CA TYR A 220 -14.68 -8.05 15.84
C TYR A 220 -13.69 -8.51 14.76
N ARG A 221 -13.96 -9.63 14.06
CA ARG A 221 -13.17 -10.04 12.88
C ARG A 221 -13.40 -9.15 11.67
N LEU A 222 -14.52 -8.44 11.60
CA LEU A 222 -14.79 -7.44 10.57
C LEU A 222 -14.28 -6.05 11.00
N ILE A 223 -13.39 -5.48 10.18
CA ILE A 223 -12.76 -4.17 10.34
C ILE A 223 -13.25 -3.24 9.21
N PHE A 224 -13.48 -1.98 9.53
CA PHE A 224 -13.72 -0.94 8.52
C PHE A 224 -12.46 -0.09 8.36
N GLU A 225 -12.05 0.18 7.12
CA GLU A 225 -10.95 1.09 6.77
C GLU A 225 -11.51 2.38 6.16
N SER A 226 -11.10 3.55 6.69
CA SER A 226 -11.74 4.84 6.38
C SER A 226 -11.70 5.25 4.90
N ALA A 227 -10.64 4.87 4.19
CA ALA A 227 -10.35 5.19 2.79
C ALA A 227 -9.16 4.37 2.27
N ASN A 228 -8.87 4.44 0.96
CA ASN A 228 -7.63 3.92 0.38
C ASN A 228 -6.53 4.99 0.21
N GLU A 229 -6.09 5.29 -1.01
CA GLU A 229 -4.97 6.22 -1.27
C GLU A 229 -5.42 7.69 -1.45
N GLU A 230 -6.68 7.96 -1.15
CA GLU A 230 -7.37 9.20 -1.49
C GLU A 230 -7.13 10.31 -0.45
N LEU A 231 -6.76 9.95 0.78
CA LEU A 231 -6.54 10.90 1.88
C LEU A 231 -5.17 11.58 1.79
N GLY A 232 -5.14 12.73 1.13
CA GLY A 232 -3.97 13.60 1.07
C GLY A 232 -3.94 14.35 -0.24
N ASP A 233 -2.91 14.14 -1.06
CA ASP A 233 -2.70 14.90 -2.29
C ASP A 233 -3.81 14.66 -3.33
N ARG A 234 -4.40 13.44 -3.38
CA ARG A 234 -5.54 13.12 -4.27
C ARG A 234 -6.81 13.91 -3.98
N LEU A 235 -6.94 14.52 -2.79
CA LEU A 235 -8.03 15.47 -2.51
C LEU A 235 -8.00 16.68 -3.46
N ASN A 236 -6.86 16.99 -4.08
CA ASN A 236 -6.72 18.03 -5.10
C ASN A 236 -6.72 17.52 -6.56
N ASP A 237 -6.97 16.24 -6.82
CA ASP A 237 -6.91 15.67 -8.17
C ASP A 237 -7.87 16.35 -9.16
N ARG A 238 -7.49 16.30 -10.45
CA ARG A 238 -8.31 16.77 -11.57
C ARG A 238 -9.19 15.65 -12.08
N THR A 239 -10.48 15.68 -11.72
CA THR A 239 -11.47 14.66 -12.10
C THR A 239 -12.72 15.33 -12.69
N GLU A 240 -13.74 14.55 -13.08
CA GLU A 240 -15.03 15.13 -13.52
C GLU A 240 -15.72 15.95 -12.41
N PHE A 241 -15.47 15.61 -11.14
CA PHE A 241 -16.00 16.32 -9.97
C PHE A 241 -15.21 17.59 -9.60
N SER A 242 -13.96 17.70 -10.07
CA SER A 242 -13.10 18.86 -9.85
C SER A 242 -12.24 19.16 -11.08
N PRO A 243 -12.81 19.70 -12.18
CA PRO A 243 -12.09 19.82 -13.46
C PRO A 243 -10.88 20.77 -13.43
N THR A 244 -10.89 21.77 -12.54
CA THR A 244 -9.76 22.67 -12.31
C THR A 244 -8.72 22.10 -11.35
N GLY A 245 -9.07 21.04 -10.62
CA GLY A 245 -8.33 20.52 -9.47
C GLY A 245 -8.72 21.24 -8.19
N GLY A 246 -8.36 20.63 -7.06
CA GLY A 246 -8.54 21.23 -5.75
C GLY A 246 -7.53 22.35 -5.46
N THR A 247 -7.80 23.09 -4.40
CA THR A 247 -7.10 24.35 -4.05
C THR A 247 -6.51 24.36 -2.64
N LEU A 248 -6.66 23.27 -1.88
CA LEU A 248 -6.12 23.17 -0.53
C LEU A 248 -4.58 23.16 -0.56
N THR A 249 -3.96 24.00 0.26
CA THR A 249 -2.54 23.89 0.63
C THR A 249 -2.26 22.55 1.33
N GLU A 250 -1.00 22.17 1.48
CA GLU A 250 -0.64 20.90 2.13
C GLU A 250 -1.18 20.82 3.57
N ASP A 251 -1.06 21.90 4.35
CA ASP A 251 -1.56 21.96 5.72
C ASP A 251 -3.09 21.86 5.78
N GLU A 252 -3.80 22.51 4.86
CA GLU A 252 -5.26 22.37 4.71
C GLU A 252 -5.68 20.96 4.27
N ARG A 253 -4.83 20.24 3.51
CA ARG A 253 -5.05 18.81 3.20
C ARG A 253 -4.87 17.95 4.44
N TYR A 254 -3.84 18.18 5.27
CA TYR A 254 -3.73 17.50 6.57
C TYR A 254 -4.94 17.79 7.47
N GLU A 255 -5.42 19.03 7.52
CA GLU A 255 -6.66 19.40 8.22
C GLU A 255 -7.89 18.64 7.71
N MET A 256 -8.05 18.54 6.38
CA MET A 256 -9.14 17.80 5.76
C MET A 256 -9.05 16.30 6.05
N VAL A 257 -7.86 15.70 5.97
CA VAL A 257 -7.63 14.29 6.34
C VAL A 257 -7.99 14.03 7.80
N ARG A 258 -7.59 14.90 8.74
CA ARG A 258 -8.01 14.81 10.15
C ARG A 258 -9.53 14.90 10.30
N LYS A 259 -10.19 15.81 9.58
CA LYS A 259 -11.66 15.96 9.59
C LYS A 259 -12.37 14.70 9.08
N ILE A 260 -11.96 14.16 7.93
CA ILE A 260 -12.55 12.95 7.34
C ILE A 260 -12.39 11.75 8.28
N ASN A 261 -11.17 11.52 8.77
CA ASN A 261 -10.88 10.39 9.67
C ASN A 261 -11.62 10.49 11.01
N GLN A 262 -11.83 11.69 11.59
CA GLN A 262 -12.67 11.84 12.78
C GLN A 262 -14.15 11.58 12.46
N THR A 263 -14.68 12.13 11.35
CA THR A 263 -16.06 11.87 10.92
C THR A 263 -16.33 10.38 10.75
N PHE A 264 -15.39 9.64 10.15
CA PHE A 264 -15.49 8.18 10.00
C PHE A 264 -15.69 7.46 11.34
N VAL A 265 -14.83 7.73 12.32
CA VAL A 265 -14.93 7.13 13.66
C VAL A 265 -16.27 7.52 14.31
N ASP A 266 -16.63 8.81 14.29
CA ASP A 266 -17.88 9.30 14.90
C ASP A 266 -19.13 8.66 14.28
N VAL A 267 -19.17 8.54 12.95
CA VAL A 267 -20.29 7.92 12.21
C VAL A 267 -20.43 6.46 12.56
N VAL A 268 -19.33 5.69 12.52
CA VAL A 268 -19.36 4.25 12.83
C VAL A 268 -19.78 4.02 14.28
N ARG A 269 -19.14 4.70 15.24
CA ARG A 269 -19.44 4.56 16.67
C ARG A 269 -20.89 4.87 17.01
N ARG A 270 -21.47 5.89 16.37
CA ARG A 270 -22.87 6.32 16.56
C ARG A 270 -23.91 5.25 16.21
N THR A 271 -23.59 4.29 15.32
CA THR A 271 -24.52 3.20 14.97
C THR A 271 -24.70 2.18 16.11
N GLY A 272 -23.74 2.05 17.04
CA GLY A 272 -23.82 1.12 18.17
C GLY A 272 -23.68 -0.36 17.75
N GLY A 273 -24.22 -1.28 18.56
CA GLY A 273 -23.97 -2.72 18.36
C GLY A 273 -22.47 -3.03 18.53
N TYR A 274 -21.91 -3.94 17.72
CA TYR A 274 -20.46 -4.15 17.69
C TYR A 274 -19.70 -2.91 17.20
N ASN A 275 -20.32 -2.01 16.43
CA ASN A 275 -19.64 -0.80 15.95
C ASN A 275 -19.30 0.19 17.07
N ALA A 276 -19.90 0.07 18.25
CA ALA A 276 -19.58 0.87 19.43
C ALA A 276 -18.11 0.75 19.84
N ASP A 277 -17.48 -0.42 19.60
CA ASP A 277 -16.07 -0.68 19.89
C ASP A 277 -15.38 -1.62 18.88
N ARG A 278 -15.95 -1.80 17.68
CA ARG A 278 -15.30 -2.44 16.52
C ARG A 278 -13.93 -1.83 16.26
N PHE A 279 -12.96 -2.67 15.91
CA PHE A 279 -11.67 -2.19 15.41
C PHE A 279 -11.80 -1.43 14.09
N LEU A 280 -11.21 -0.23 14.02
CA LEU A 280 -11.26 0.62 12.83
C LEU A 280 -9.85 0.91 12.32
N LEU A 281 -9.65 0.82 11.02
CA LEU A 281 -8.42 1.24 10.35
C LEU A 281 -8.55 2.69 9.86
N VAL A 282 -7.80 3.58 10.50
CA VAL A 282 -7.69 4.98 10.12
C VAL A 282 -6.57 5.12 9.11
N LYS A 283 -6.88 5.62 7.92
CA LYS A 283 -5.91 5.71 6.83
C LYS A 283 -4.95 6.90 7.01
N GLY A 284 -3.66 6.62 6.83
CA GLY A 284 -2.57 7.60 6.88
C GLY A 284 -2.49 8.49 5.64
N TYR A 285 -1.81 9.63 5.75
CA TYR A 285 -1.70 10.62 4.67
C TYR A 285 -0.95 10.01 3.46
N ASN A 286 -1.58 10.04 2.27
CA ASN A 286 -1.14 9.38 1.03
C ASN A 286 -0.83 7.88 1.16
N THR A 287 -1.23 7.22 2.26
CA THR A 287 -0.70 5.91 2.70
C THR A 287 0.83 5.84 2.82
N ASN A 288 1.53 6.97 2.74
CA ASN A 288 2.99 7.04 2.78
C ASN A 288 3.44 7.17 4.23
N ILE A 289 4.44 6.38 4.64
CA ILE A 289 4.93 6.35 6.02
C ILE A 289 5.47 7.71 6.46
N ASP A 290 6.31 8.36 5.66
CA ASP A 290 6.96 9.62 6.03
C ASP A 290 5.97 10.77 6.17
N LYS A 291 4.95 10.85 5.30
CA LYS A 291 3.82 11.79 5.46
C LYS A 291 2.88 11.41 6.61
N THR A 292 2.75 10.13 6.94
CA THR A 292 1.87 9.68 8.04
C THR A 292 2.51 9.91 9.41
N VAL A 293 3.84 9.82 9.54
CA VAL A 293 4.54 10.12 10.81
C VAL A 293 4.83 11.60 11.04
N ASP A 294 4.41 12.49 10.11
CA ASP A 294 4.38 13.94 10.31
C ASP A 294 3.49 14.31 11.52
N ASP A 295 3.83 15.35 12.28
CA ASP A 295 3.05 15.80 13.43
C ASP A 295 1.74 16.50 13.04
N ARG A 296 1.58 16.88 11.76
CA ARG A 296 0.31 17.34 11.18
C ARG A 296 -0.69 16.20 10.99
N PHE A 297 -0.25 14.95 10.91
CA PHE A 297 -1.15 13.79 10.97
C PHE A 297 -1.44 13.44 12.44
N VAL A 298 -2.72 13.41 12.80
CA VAL A 298 -3.18 13.13 14.16
C VAL A 298 -4.28 12.08 14.10
N MET A 299 -4.13 11.03 14.91
CA MET A 299 -5.14 9.98 15.03
C MET A 299 -6.44 10.52 15.64
N PRO A 300 -7.62 10.07 15.17
CA PRO A 300 -8.91 10.45 15.75
C PRO A 300 -9.01 10.20 17.25
N THR A 301 -9.82 11.03 17.91
CA THR A 301 -10.36 10.70 19.23
C THR A 301 -11.42 9.61 19.08
N ASP A 302 -11.41 8.62 19.96
CA ASP A 302 -12.35 7.49 19.94
C ASP A 302 -13.01 7.33 21.31
N THR A 303 -14.31 7.02 21.31
CA THR A 303 -15.05 6.61 22.51
C THR A 303 -14.68 5.21 22.97
N ALA A 304 -14.23 4.35 22.04
CA ALA A 304 -13.70 3.03 22.32
C ALA A 304 -12.20 3.09 22.63
N LYS A 305 -11.75 2.31 23.61
CA LYS A 305 -10.36 2.32 24.07
C LYS A 305 -9.51 1.33 23.27
N ASN A 306 -8.39 1.81 22.73
CA ASN A 306 -7.37 0.99 22.06
C ASN A 306 -7.93 0.16 20.88
N ARG A 307 -8.89 0.71 20.13
CA ARG A 307 -9.55 0.04 18.97
C ARG A 307 -9.15 0.59 17.60
N LEU A 308 -8.28 1.60 17.53
CA LEU A 308 -7.85 2.18 16.27
C LEU A 308 -6.53 1.57 15.79
N PHE A 309 -6.49 1.25 14.50
CA PHE A 309 -5.29 0.98 13.72
C PHE A 309 -4.95 2.21 12.86
N VAL A 310 -3.68 2.38 12.50
CA VAL A 310 -3.23 3.28 11.44
C VAL A 310 -2.83 2.48 10.19
N GLY A 311 -3.22 2.97 9.01
CA GLY A 311 -3.02 2.29 7.72
C GLY A 311 -2.08 3.01 6.77
N VAL A 312 -1.08 2.30 6.26
CA VAL A 312 -0.10 2.75 5.24
C VAL A 312 0.11 1.68 4.17
N HIS A 313 0.73 2.00 3.04
CA HIS A 313 1.16 1.06 2.00
C HIS A 313 2.69 1.05 1.90
N TYR A 314 3.27 0.00 1.30
CA TYR A 314 4.71 -0.10 1.13
C TYR A 314 5.13 -0.75 -0.20
N TYR A 315 5.61 0.08 -1.13
CA TYR A 315 6.17 -0.29 -2.44
C TYR A 315 7.50 0.44 -2.70
N GLU A 316 8.34 0.63 -1.67
CA GLU A 316 9.63 1.32 -1.82
C GLU A 316 10.80 0.32 -2.00
N PRO A 317 11.63 0.47 -3.06
CA PRO A 317 11.59 1.52 -4.09
C PRO A 317 10.60 1.20 -5.23
N TRP A 318 9.81 2.20 -5.67
CA TRP A 318 8.75 2.00 -6.68
C TRP A 318 9.28 1.42 -8.00
N GLY A 319 10.48 1.84 -8.43
CA GLY A 319 11.14 1.29 -9.62
C GLY A 319 11.46 -0.19 -9.58
N TYR A 320 11.46 -0.82 -8.41
CA TYR A 320 11.58 -2.27 -8.25
C TYR A 320 10.23 -2.94 -7.99
N CYS A 321 9.36 -2.31 -7.19
CA CYS A 321 8.13 -2.91 -6.68
C CYS A 321 6.90 -2.75 -7.59
N GLY A 322 6.81 -1.65 -8.35
CA GLY A 322 5.60 -1.24 -9.08
C GLY A 322 5.24 -2.09 -10.31
N ASP A 323 4.13 -1.72 -10.95
CA ASP A 323 3.62 -2.32 -12.20
C ASP A 323 4.38 -1.88 -13.46
N THR A 324 5.25 -0.90 -13.25
CA THR A 324 6.08 -0.18 -14.20
C THR A 324 7.54 -0.23 -13.72
N ALA A 325 7.92 -1.34 -13.07
CA ALA A 325 9.20 -1.49 -12.39
C ALA A 325 10.37 -1.73 -13.34
N GLY A 326 11.04 -0.66 -13.76
CA GLY A 326 12.24 -0.73 -14.60
C GLY A 326 13.48 -1.36 -13.95
N VAL A 327 13.62 -1.32 -12.63
CA VAL A 327 14.81 -1.82 -11.91
C VAL A 327 14.77 -3.35 -11.81
N SER A 328 15.88 -4.02 -12.13
CA SER A 328 15.95 -5.49 -12.20
C SER A 328 16.41 -6.17 -10.90
N ALA A 329 17.15 -5.46 -10.04
CA ALA A 329 17.74 -5.98 -8.80
C ALA A 329 17.24 -5.23 -7.55
N TRP A 330 17.31 -5.88 -6.39
CA TRP A 330 17.08 -5.26 -5.08
C TRP A 330 17.85 -5.98 -3.98
N GLY A 331 18.31 -5.23 -2.99
CA GLY A 331 18.90 -5.71 -1.75
C GLY A 331 20.38 -5.35 -1.64
N THR A 332 20.76 -4.14 -2.06
CA THR A 332 21.97 -3.46 -1.57
C THR A 332 21.88 -3.23 -0.06
N LEU A 333 22.99 -2.86 0.59
CA LEU A 333 22.93 -2.52 2.02
C LEU A 333 22.01 -1.30 2.25
N ALA A 334 22.14 -0.27 1.41
CA ALA A 334 21.33 0.94 1.50
C ALA A 334 19.82 0.67 1.31
N GLU A 335 19.43 -0.17 0.34
CA GLU A 335 18.02 -0.55 0.13
C GLU A 335 17.44 -1.34 1.32
N VAL A 336 18.24 -2.24 1.91
CA VAL A 336 17.86 -3.00 3.12
C VAL A 336 17.70 -2.05 4.31
N GLU A 337 18.69 -1.20 4.58
CA GLU A 337 18.66 -0.23 5.68
C GLU A 337 17.54 0.82 5.49
N LYS A 338 17.23 1.23 4.26
CA LYS A 338 16.10 2.09 3.92
C LYS A 338 14.77 1.42 4.27
N MET A 339 14.56 0.16 3.90
CA MET A 339 13.35 -0.58 4.28
C MET A 339 13.23 -0.72 5.81
N HIS A 340 14.33 -1.09 6.49
CA HIS A 340 14.36 -1.27 7.94
C HIS A 340 14.04 0.05 8.67
N SER A 341 14.66 1.15 8.25
CA SER A 341 14.50 2.48 8.87
C SER A 341 13.14 3.12 8.55
N THR A 342 12.62 3.00 7.33
CA THR A 342 11.28 3.49 6.99
C THR A 342 10.21 2.77 7.84
N LEU A 343 10.20 1.43 7.88
CA LEU A 343 9.21 0.70 8.69
C LEU A 343 9.35 0.94 10.21
N ALA A 344 10.56 1.20 10.71
CA ALA A 344 10.78 1.55 12.11
C ALA A 344 10.05 2.84 12.54
N LYS A 345 9.83 3.80 11.63
CA LYS A 345 9.14 5.07 11.94
C LYS A 345 7.71 4.86 12.44
N MET A 346 7.04 3.82 11.95
CA MET A 346 5.66 3.50 12.36
C MET A 346 5.52 3.09 13.84
N LYS A 347 6.64 2.83 14.54
CA LYS A 347 6.64 2.61 16.00
C LYS A 347 6.12 3.82 16.78
N LYS A 348 6.13 5.03 16.17
CA LYS A 348 5.42 6.23 16.66
C LYS A 348 3.98 5.91 17.10
N PHE A 349 3.29 5.03 16.37
CA PHE A 349 1.89 4.70 16.60
C PHE A 349 1.68 3.51 17.56
N THR A 350 2.50 2.46 17.48
CA THR A 350 2.40 1.33 18.42
C THR A 350 2.79 1.74 19.84
N ASP A 351 3.74 2.65 20.01
CA ASP A 351 4.07 3.27 21.31
C ASP A 351 2.89 4.09 21.91
N GLN A 352 1.96 4.53 21.07
CA GLN A 352 0.73 5.23 21.47
C GLN A 352 -0.47 4.28 21.67
N GLY A 353 -0.29 2.97 21.49
CA GLY A 353 -1.34 1.96 21.62
C GLY A 353 -2.21 1.75 20.37
N TYR A 354 -1.83 2.33 19.23
CA TYR A 354 -2.47 2.08 17.94
C TYR A 354 -1.82 0.90 17.22
N GLY A 355 -2.63 -0.02 16.70
CA GLY A 355 -2.11 -1.08 15.82
C GLY A 355 -1.67 -0.49 14.47
N VAL A 356 -0.80 -1.18 13.74
CA VAL A 356 -0.34 -0.75 12.40
C VAL A 356 -0.69 -1.81 11.38
N ILE A 357 -1.30 -1.39 10.27
CA ILE A 357 -1.59 -2.26 9.13
C ILE A 357 -0.89 -1.70 7.89
N ILE A 358 -0.08 -2.54 7.24
CA ILE A 358 0.44 -2.25 5.90
C ILE A 358 -0.59 -2.81 4.91
N GLY A 359 -1.58 -2.00 4.55
CA GLY A 359 -2.79 -2.41 3.83
C GLY A 359 -2.54 -2.92 2.41
N GLU A 360 -1.42 -2.51 1.82
CA GLU A 360 -0.92 -3.02 0.54
C GLU A 360 0.61 -3.02 0.55
N TRP A 361 1.19 -4.10 0.06
CA TRP A 361 2.60 -4.22 -0.25
C TRP A 361 2.81 -5.31 -1.31
N GLY A 362 3.96 -5.27 -1.97
CA GLY A 362 4.41 -6.36 -2.82
C GLY A 362 5.52 -5.95 -3.77
N VAL A 363 5.91 -6.90 -4.60
CA VAL A 363 6.63 -6.66 -5.86
C VAL A 363 5.73 -7.24 -6.93
N LEU A 364 5.20 -6.41 -7.82
CA LEU A 364 4.13 -6.80 -8.74
C LEU A 364 4.64 -7.71 -9.86
N ASP A 365 5.84 -7.42 -10.34
CA ASP A 365 6.57 -8.23 -11.32
C ASP A 365 7.27 -9.45 -10.71
N ASN A 366 7.71 -10.37 -11.58
CA ASN A 366 8.64 -11.41 -11.18
C ASN A 366 10.10 -10.92 -11.24
N LYS A 367 10.75 -10.84 -10.07
CA LYS A 367 12.16 -10.42 -9.91
C LYS A 367 13.02 -11.53 -9.24
N GLY A 368 12.61 -12.79 -9.32
CA GLY A 368 13.41 -13.95 -8.88
C GLY A 368 13.85 -13.92 -7.40
N GLU A 369 15.10 -14.34 -7.13
CA GLU A 369 15.67 -14.43 -5.77
C GLU A 369 15.63 -13.10 -5.01
N ASP A 370 15.73 -11.95 -5.68
CA ASP A 370 15.64 -10.65 -5.01
C ASP A 370 14.22 -10.33 -4.54
N ARG A 371 13.20 -10.87 -5.22
CA ARG A 371 11.80 -10.80 -4.74
C ARG A 371 11.66 -11.56 -3.42
N TYR A 372 12.28 -12.74 -3.33
CA TYR A 372 12.34 -13.48 -2.06
C TYR A 372 13.10 -12.70 -0.98
N ASN A 373 14.23 -12.07 -1.30
CA ASN A 373 15.01 -11.27 -0.34
C ASN A 373 14.22 -10.07 0.18
N TYR A 374 13.47 -9.38 -0.70
CA TYR A 374 12.58 -8.28 -0.33
C TYR A 374 11.49 -8.76 0.62
N TYR A 375 10.78 -9.83 0.24
CA TYR A 375 9.70 -10.40 1.06
C TYR A 375 10.22 -10.91 2.41
N PHE A 376 11.42 -11.48 2.46
CA PHE A 376 12.07 -11.94 3.69
C PHE A 376 12.36 -10.78 4.65
N ASN A 377 12.96 -9.68 4.17
CA ASN A 377 13.20 -8.50 5.01
C ASN A 377 11.87 -7.89 5.48
N PHE A 378 10.95 -7.66 4.55
CA PHE A 378 9.68 -7.01 4.83
C PHE A 378 8.86 -7.78 5.88
N LEU A 379 8.68 -9.10 5.73
CA LEU A 379 7.91 -9.90 6.67
C LEU A 379 8.56 -10.00 8.05
N ASN A 380 9.90 -10.15 8.14
CA ASN A 380 10.58 -10.11 9.43
C ASN A 380 10.47 -8.72 10.12
N LEU A 381 10.46 -7.61 9.37
CA LEU A 381 10.20 -6.29 9.96
C LEU A 381 8.77 -6.16 10.51
N ASN A 382 7.79 -6.72 9.81
CA ASN A 382 6.40 -6.73 10.29
C ASN A 382 6.27 -7.59 11.57
N GLU A 383 6.93 -8.76 11.65
CA GLU A 383 6.97 -9.54 12.90
C GLU A 383 7.74 -8.84 14.02
N LYS A 384 8.86 -8.20 13.74
CA LYS A 384 9.63 -7.45 14.73
C LYS A 384 8.76 -6.37 15.40
N TYR A 385 7.99 -5.62 14.62
CA TYR A 385 7.22 -4.49 15.14
C TYR A 385 5.73 -4.81 15.44
N GLY A 386 5.22 -5.97 15.06
CA GLY A 386 3.82 -6.37 15.26
C GLY A 386 2.85 -5.67 14.31
N TYR A 387 3.25 -5.51 13.05
CA TYR A 387 2.43 -4.90 12.00
C TYR A 387 1.71 -5.98 11.19
N VAL A 388 0.56 -5.65 10.61
CA VAL A 388 -0.22 -6.59 9.77
C VAL A 388 0.02 -6.32 8.28
N PRO A 389 0.75 -7.18 7.54
CA PRO A 389 1.00 -6.97 6.12
C PRO A 389 -0.07 -7.62 5.24
N PHE A 390 -0.71 -6.84 4.37
CA PHE A 390 -1.69 -7.32 3.39
C PHE A 390 -1.09 -7.31 1.98
N LEU A 391 -0.78 -8.50 1.45
CA LEU A 391 -0.22 -8.67 0.12
C LEU A 391 -1.19 -8.16 -0.94
N TRP A 392 -0.74 -7.30 -1.85
CA TRP A 392 -1.49 -6.98 -3.07
C TRP A 392 -1.24 -8.04 -4.13
N ASP A 393 -2.31 -8.64 -4.65
CA ASP A 393 -2.23 -9.67 -5.69
C ASP A 393 -3.41 -9.63 -6.66
N THR A 394 -3.08 -9.46 -7.94
CA THR A 394 -3.99 -9.48 -9.07
C THR A 394 -3.99 -10.82 -9.81
N GLY A 395 -3.32 -11.84 -9.28
CA GLY A 395 -3.20 -13.19 -9.86
C GLY A 395 -1.76 -13.61 -10.23
N GLY A 396 -0.77 -12.86 -9.76
CA GLY A 396 0.65 -13.16 -9.90
C GLY A 396 1.14 -14.18 -8.87
N ILE A 397 0.55 -14.20 -7.67
CA ILE A 397 0.88 -15.16 -6.60
C ILE A 397 -0.24 -16.20 -6.43
N TYR A 398 -1.50 -15.79 -6.24
CA TYR A 398 -2.62 -16.69 -5.98
C TYR A 398 -3.53 -16.87 -7.20
N SER A 399 -3.73 -18.11 -7.63
CA SER A 399 -4.65 -18.42 -8.73
C SER A 399 -6.08 -18.54 -8.23
N ARG A 400 -6.89 -17.49 -8.46
CA ARG A 400 -8.35 -17.51 -8.21
C ARG A 400 -9.13 -18.48 -9.12
N ARG A 401 -8.46 -19.17 -10.06
CA ARG A 401 -9.05 -20.21 -10.93
C ARG A 401 -8.73 -21.63 -10.46
N GLU A 402 -7.61 -21.81 -9.76
CA GLU A 402 -7.15 -23.12 -9.24
C GLU A 402 -7.23 -23.20 -7.71
N TYR A 403 -7.61 -22.10 -7.05
CA TYR A 403 -7.81 -21.96 -5.60
C TYR A 403 -6.58 -22.30 -4.74
N LYS A 404 -5.39 -21.90 -5.23
CA LYS A 404 -4.09 -22.14 -4.59
C LYS A 404 -3.06 -21.08 -5.00
N ILE A 405 -1.96 -21.00 -4.25
CA ILE A 405 -0.76 -20.29 -4.73
C ILE A 405 -0.23 -20.96 -6.00
N ARG A 406 0.22 -20.16 -6.96
CA ARG A 406 0.75 -20.61 -8.24
C ARG A 406 2.01 -21.45 -8.06
N THR A 407 2.04 -22.57 -8.78
CA THR A 407 3.17 -23.51 -8.87
C THR A 407 3.45 -23.90 -10.32
N ASP A 408 2.84 -23.18 -11.28
CA ASP A 408 2.90 -23.38 -12.72
C ASP A 408 4.01 -22.55 -13.39
N THR A 409 4.72 -21.76 -12.59
CA THR A 409 5.95 -21.07 -12.95
C THR A 409 7.16 -21.96 -12.67
N ASP A 410 8.11 -22.07 -13.60
CA ASP A 410 9.42 -22.74 -13.40
C ASP A 410 10.35 -21.91 -12.48
N ASP A 411 9.78 -21.32 -11.43
CA ASP A 411 10.40 -20.29 -10.60
C ASP A 411 10.62 -20.77 -9.16
N GLU A 412 11.90 -21.01 -8.85
CA GLU A 412 12.37 -21.36 -7.52
C GLU A 412 12.02 -20.28 -6.48
N ALA A 413 11.97 -19.00 -6.87
CA ALA A 413 11.65 -17.90 -5.98
C ALA A 413 10.19 -17.93 -5.51
N ILE A 414 9.23 -18.23 -6.40
CA ILE A 414 7.83 -18.41 -5.99
C ILE A 414 7.69 -19.58 -4.99
N SER A 415 8.43 -20.68 -5.17
CA SER A 415 8.46 -21.78 -4.20
C SER A 415 9.06 -21.38 -2.84
N LYS A 416 10.09 -20.53 -2.85
CA LYS A 416 10.66 -19.93 -1.62
C LYS A 416 9.67 -18.98 -0.95
N ILE A 417 8.96 -18.14 -1.71
CA ILE A 417 7.94 -17.21 -1.20
C ILE A 417 6.76 -17.97 -0.59
N ILE A 418 6.28 -19.06 -1.20
CA ILE A 418 5.27 -19.96 -0.62
C ILE A 418 5.74 -20.50 0.75
N SER A 419 6.98 -20.94 0.82
CA SER A 419 7.56 -21.50 2.05
C SER A 419 7.73 -20.41 3.12
N LEU A 420 8.11 -19.21 2.70
CA LEU A 420 8.26 -18.03 3.55
C LEU A 420 6.92 -17.62 4.18
N LEU A 421 5.86 -17.47 3.38
CA LEU A 421 4.52 -17.11 3.87
C LEU A 421 4.00 -18.12 4.91
N LYS A 422 4.32 -19.40 4.76
CA LYS A 422 3.98 -20.45 5.75
C LYS A 422 4.80 -20.37 7.04
N ASN A 423 6.04 -19.91 6.99
CA ASN A 423 6.85 -19.70 8.19
C ASN A 423 6.30 -18.56 9.06
N PHE A 424 5.58 -17.62 8.46
CA PHE A 424 4.86 -16.52 9.11
C PHE A 424 3.35 -16.79 9.29
N ASP A 425 2.88 -18.03 9.09
CA ASP A 425 1.52 -18.42 9.49
C ASP A 425 1.45 -18.39 11.03
N VAL A 426 0.40 -17.80 11.56
CA VAL A 426 0.03 -17.81 13.00
C VAL A 426 0.09 -19.24 13.57
N LYS A 427 -0.22 -20.27 12.77
CA LYS A 427 -0.09 -21.68 13.18
C LYS A 427 1.35 -22.14 13.38
N THR A 428 2.30 -21.63 12.60
CA THR A 428 3.73 -21.97 12.71
C THR A 428 4.36 -21.26 13.91
N LEU A 429 3.89 -20.06 14.22
CA LEU A 429 4.34 -19.24 15.35
C LEU A 429 3.53 -19.49 16.65
N ALA A 430 2.54 -20.39 16.63
CA ALA A 430 1.52 -20.57 17.67
C ALA A 430 2.10 -20.86 19.08
N ASP A 431 3.13 -21.70 19.15
CA ASP A 431 3.75 -22.12 20.42
C ASP A 431 4.85 -21.15 20.89
N MET A 432 5.18 -20.12 20.11
CA MET A 432 6.20 -19.12 20.44
C MET A 432 5.59 -17.95 21.20
N THR A 433 6.33 -17.43 22.18
CA THR A 433 6.04 -16.15 22.82
C THR A 433 6.26 -14.97 21.86
N VAL A 434 5.59 -13.84 22.10
CA VAL A 434 5.82 -12.62 21.30
C VAL A 434 7.30 -12.18 21.38
N GLU A 435 7.96 -12.36 22.53
CA GLU A 435 9.41 -12.09 22.68
C GLU A 435 10.27 -12.97 21.75
N GLU A 436 9.97 -14.26 21.64
CA GLU A 436 10.69 -15.19 20.76
C GLU A 436 10.44 -14.92 19.26
N ILE A 437 9.22 -14.51 18.90
CA ILE A 437 8.89 -14.09 17.52
C ILE A 437 9.73 -12.88 17.13
N VAL A 438 9.80 -11.87 18.00
CA VAL A 438 10.61 -10.67 17.77
C VAL A 438 12.10 -11.00 17.72
N ALA A 439 12.62 -11.84 18.64
CA ALA A 439 14.02 -12.24 18.64
C ALA A 439 14.42 -13.00 17.36
N ASN A 440 13.61 -13.96 16.92
CA ASN A 440 13.84 -14.68 15.65
C ASN A 440 13.80 -13.75 14.44
N ALA A 441 12.90 -12.76 14.45
CA ALA A 441 12.86 -11.74 13.40
C ALA A 441 14.13 -10.86 13.40
N GLU A 442 14.65 -10.48 14.56
CA GLU A 442 15.91 -9.72 14.68
C GLU A 442 17.12 -10.51 14.19
N ASP A 443 17.24 -11.78 14.53
CA ASP A 443 18.30 -12.66 14.02
C ASP A 443 18.23 -12.81 12.49
N ASN A 444 17.02 -12.99 11.94
CA ASN A 444 16.79 -13.03 10.50
C ASN A 444 17.18 -11.71 9.81
N LEU A 445 16.84 -10.56 10.39
CA LEU A 445 17.21 -9.24 9.85
C LEU A 445 18.72 -9.01 9.90
N ALA A 446 19.41 -9.48 10.96
CA ALA A 446 20.86 -9.45 11.04
C ALA A 446 21.54 -10.38 10.00
N LEU A 447 20.91 -11.51 9.65
CA LEU A 447 21.35 -12.34 8.52
C LEU A 447 21.11 -11.67 7.16
N ALA A 448 20.00 -10.94 7.00
CA ALA A 448 19.71 -10.20 5.78
C ALA A 448 20.70 -9.06 5.53
N ILE A 449 21.06 -8.30 6.58
CA ILE A 449 22.13 -7.28 6.52
C ILE A 449 23.46 -7.93 6.10
N LYS A 450 23.88 -9.03 6.74
CA LYS A 450 25.10 -9.77 6.34
C LYS A 450 25.07 -10.28 4.89
N LYS A 451 23.89 -10.68 4.39
CA LYS A 451 23.71 -11.05 2.98
C LYS A 451 23.92 -9.83 2.08
N ALA A 452 23.35 -8.67 2.43
CA ALA A 452 23.52 -7.42 1.69
C ALA A 452 24.97 -6.92 1.69
N GLU A 453 25.64 -6.91 2.85
CA GLU A 453 27.08 -6.61 3.01
C GLU A 453 27.97 -7.49 2.10
N SER A 454 27.56 -8.74 1.85
CA SER A 454 28.31 -9.68 1.01
C SER A 454 28.11 -9.49 -0.50
N ARG A 455 27.10 -8.70 -0.92
CA ARG A 455 26.88 -8.41 -2.35
C ARG A 455 27.92 -7.40 -2.84
N PRO A 456 28.27 -7.41 -4.14
CA PRO A 456 29.10 -6.36 -4.72
C PRO A 456 28.42 -4.99 -4.60
N GLN A 457 28.81 -4.22 -3.58
CA GLN A 457 28.40 -2.82 -3.44
C GLN A 457 29.30 -1.95 -4.32
N PHE A 458 28.71 -0.99 -5.03
CA PHE A 458 29.51 0.12 -5.53
C PHE A 458 29.99 0.92 -4.33
N THR A 459 31.30 1.08 -4.18
CA THR A 459 31.92 1.75 -3.04
C THR A 459 32.87 2.82 -3.55
N TYR A 460 32.84 3.96 -2.89
CA TYR A 460 33.65 5.14 -3.12
C TYR A 460 34.14 5.64 -1.77
N GLY A 461 35.33 6.22 -1.72
CA GLY A 461 35.88 6.79 -0.49
C GLY A 461 35.09 8.00 0.00
N ASP A 462 35.17 8.31 1.30
CA ASP A 462 34.68 9.58 1.86
C ASP A 462 35.36 10.80 1.23
N ASP A 463 36.53 10.61 0.61
CA ASP A 463 37.32 11.58 -0.15
C ASP A 463 37.10 11.52 -1.68
N GLU A 464 36.16 10.69 -2.15
CA GLU A 464 35.82 10.57 -3.56
C GLU A 464 34.41 11.11 -3.84
N ALA A 465 34.28 11.87 -4.93
CA ALA A 465 33.02 12.38 -5.44
C ALA A 465 32.74 11.83 -6.84
N TYR A 466 31.48 11.49 -7.12
CA TYR A 466 31.02 10.99 -8.41
C TYR A 466 29.78 11.73 -8.85
N ALA A 467 29.76 12.17 -10.11
CA ALA A 467 28.62 12.82 -10.74
C ALA A 467 27.86 11.83 -11.62
N TRP A 468 26.52 11.87 -11.54
CA TRP A 468 25.61 11.05 -12.34
C TRP A 468 24.34 11.82 -12.71
N ILE A 469 23.59 11.29 -13.67
CA ILE A 469 22.24 11.74 -13.99
C ILE A 469 21.25 10.88 -13.21
N MET A 470 20.44 11.45 -12.33
CA MET A 470 19.25 10.79 -11.79
C MET A 470 18.14 10.78 -12.85
N LEU A 471 17.36 9.71 -12.94
CA LEU A 471 16.23 9.64 -13.89
C LEU A 471 15.05 8.85 -13.33
N THR A 472 13.83 9.36 -13.56
CA THR A 472 12.56 8.64 -13.49
C THR A 472 11.71 9.06 -14.69
N SER A 473 11.30 8.11 -15.54
CA SER A 473 10.44 8.39 -16.68
C SER A 473 9.02 8.79 -16.27
N GLY A 474 8.28 9.46 -17.17
CA GLY A 474 6.90 9.89 -16.93
C GLY A 474 5.93 8.75 -16.57
N ASP A 475 6.23 7.54 -17.04
CA ASP A 475 5.53 6.28 -16.78
C ASP A 475 6.22 5.38 -15.73
N TRP A 476 7.23 5.88 -15.01
CA TRP A 476 8.09 5.16 -14.04
C TRP A 476 8.90 3.96 -14.59
N ALA A 477 8.64 3.52 -15.83
CA ALA A 477 9.26 2.36 -16.50
C ALA A 477 10.79 2.39 -16.59
N ILE A 478 11.42 3.57 -16.52
CA ILE A 478 12.88 3.73 -16.50
C ILE A 478 13.25 4.56 -15.26
N GLN A 479 14.02 3.96 -14.35
CA GLN A 479 14.55 4.61 -13.16
C GLN A 479 16.03 4.31 -12.99
N TYR A 480 16.85 5.32 -12.70
CA TYR A 480 18.28 5.18 -12.51
C TYR A 480 18.79 6.04 -11.34
N SER A 481 19.42 5.38 -10.36
CA SER A 481 20.08 5.96 -9.17
C SER A 481 19.35 7.20 -8.63
N VAL A 482 18.07 7.03 -8.29
CA VAL A 482 17.15 8.11 -7.94
C VAL A 482 17.29 8.49 -6.47
N GLY A 483 17.50 9.78 -6.20
CA GLY A 483 17.70 10.33 -4.86
C GLY A 483 19.15 10.70 -4.62
N ASP A 484 19.44 11.22 -3.42
CA ASP A 484 20.74 11.82 -3.11
C ASP A 484 21.84 10.79 -2.75
N VAL A 485 21.56 9.49 -2.89
CA VAL A 485 22.54 8.40 -2.75
C VAL A 485 22.96 7.90 -4.13
N TYR A 486 24.26 7.82 -4.39
CA TYR A 486 24.79 7.28 -5.64
C TYR A 486 24.80 5.74 -5.61
N GLU A 487 23.88 5.14 -6.35
CA GLU A 487 23.69 3.69 -6.49
C GLU A 487 23.68 3.29 -7.97
N PRO A 488 24.85 3.20 -8.64
CA PRO A 488 24.92 2.87 -10.08
C PRO A 488 24.43 1.45 -10.42
N GLY A 489 24.20 0.60 -9.41
CA GLY A 489 23.52 -0.69 -9.56
C GLY A 489 21.98 -0.60 -9.62
N SER A 490 21.38 0.47 -9.08
CA SER A 490 19.93 0.69 -9.08
C SER A 490 19.46 1.20 -10.44
N LYS A 491 19.37 0.28 -11.41
CA LYS A 491 19.06 0.58 -12.81
C LYS A 491 18.35 -0.57 -13.54
N PRO A 492 17.80 -0.34 -14.75
CA PRO A 492 17.30 -1.40 -15.61
C PRO A 492 18.43 -2.21 -16.25
N ASP A 493 18.10 -3.44 -16.63
CA ASP A 493 18.95 -4.23 -17.52
C ASP A 493 19.09 -3.51 -18.87
N GLY A 494 20.28 -3.53 -19.43
CA GLY A 494 20.60 -2.87 -20.71
C GLY A 494 20.76 -1.34 -20.66
N LEU A 495 20.39 -0.65 -19.58
CA LEU A 495 20.73 0.78 -19.40
C LEU A 495 22.24 0.94 -19.20
N VAL A 496 22.86 1.89 -19.91
CA VAL A 496 24.27 2.25 -19.79
C VAL A 496 24.39 3.68 -19.26
N ALA A 497 25.06 3.85 -18.13
CA ALA A 497 25.36 5.15 -17.55
C ALA A 497 26.85 5.51 -17.77
N THR A 498 27.11 6.79 -17.98
CA THR A 498 28.45 7.40 -18.02
C THR A 498 28.54 8.38 -16.86
N ASP A 499 28.90 7.85 -15.70
CA ASP A 499 29.14 8.62 -14.48
C ASP A 499 30.62 9.01 -14.40
N VAL A 500 30.93 10.13 -13.75
CA VAL A 500 32.26 10.74 -13.79
C VAL A 500 32.76 11.07 -12.38
N LYS A 501 34.00 10.66 -12.07
CA LYS A 501 34.67 11.07 -10.83
C LYS A 501 35.02 12.57 -10.88
N ILE A 502 34.66 13.30 -9.83
CA ILE A 502 34.95 14.73 -9.67
C ILE A 502 36.21 14.89 -8.82
N GLU A 503 37.16 15.69 -9.31
CA GLU A 503 38.46 15.93 -8.65
C GLU A 503 38.58 17.37 -8.10
N GLY A 504 37.60 18.22 -8.34
CA GLY A 504 37.56 19.62 -7.92
C GLY A 504 36.75 20.48 -8.89
N PRO A 505 36.99 21.81 -8.92
CA PRO A 505 36.40 22.68 -9.93
C PRO A 505 36.79 22.29 -11.36
N GLY A 506 35.82 22.29 -12.28
CA GLY A 506 36.05 21.95 -13.68
C GLY A 506 34.77 21.71 -14.48
N THR A 507 34.92 21.50 -15.79
CA THR A 507 33.83 21.11 -16.69
C THR A 507 33.75 19.59 -16.81
N TYR A 508 32.56 19.03 -16.63
CA TYR A 508 32.30 17.59 -16.63
C TYR A 508 31.10 17.26 -17.52
N THR A 509 31.06 16.04 -18.06
CA THR A 509 29.95 15.55 -18.89
C THR A 509 29.52 14.16 -18.41
N VAL A 510 28.24 14.02 -18.07
CA VAL A 510 27.59 12.76 -17.68
C VAL A 510 26.54 12.37 -18.73
N ALA A 511 26.24 11.07 -18.88
CA ALA A 511 25.27 10.61 -19.89
C ALA A 511 24.54 9.32 -19.50
N LEU A 512 23.35 9.12 -20.07
CA LEU A 512 22.56 7.89 -20.05
C LEU A 512 22.23 7.45 -21.48
N ASP A 513 22.39 6.15 -21.74
CA ASP A 513 21.85 5.46 -22.91
C ASP A 513 20.86 4.39 -22.46
N ILE A 514 19.60 4.56 -22.87
CA ILE A 514 18.44 3.77 -22.48
C ILE A 514 18.08 2.75 -23.58
N THR A 515 18.74 2.82 -24.75
CA THR A 515 18.38 2.02 -25.94
C THR A 515 18.52 0.52 -25.77
N GLY A 516 19.37 0.08 -24.84
CA GLY A 516 19.56 -1.35 -24.51
C GLY A 516 18.50 -1.94 -23.58
N THR A 517 17.64 -1.12 -22.97
CA THR A 517 16.55 -1.59 -22.09
C THR A 517 15.41 -2.25 -22.87
N ASP A 518 14.60 -3.09 -22.22
CA ASP A 518 13.44 -3.75 -22.86
C ASP A 518 12.45 -2.76 -23.50
N GLN A 519 12.26 -1.58 -22.88
CA GLN A 519 11.47 -0.50 -23.46
C GLN A 519 12.24 0.28 -24.55
N GLY A 520 13.56 0.45 -24.39
CA GLY A 520 14.46 1.16 -25.31
C GLY A 520 14.36 2.69 -25.26
N TYR A 521 13.54 3.24 -24.35
CA TYR A 521 13.34 4.68 -24.13
C TYR A 521 12.65 4.98 -22.79
N ALA A 522 12.96 6.13 -22.19
CA ALA A 522 12.12 6.76 -21.17
C ALA A 522 10.99 7.57 -21.86
N ASN A 523 9.76 7.48 -21.32
CA ASN A 523 8.58 8.17 -21.84
C ASN A 523 8.39 9.51 -21.13
N GLY A 524 9.04 10.55 -21.64
CA GLY A 524 9.19 11.83 -20.93
C GLY A 524 9.85 11.70 -19.57
N LEU A 525 9.78 12.77 -18.78
CA LEU A 525 10.37 12.89 -17.45
C LEU A 525 9.28 12.95 -16.37
N LYS A 526 9.56 12.32 -15.22
CA LYS A 526 8.88 12.56 -13.95
C LYS A 526 9.84 13.19 -12.95
N PHE A 527 11.09 12.73 -12.98
CA PHE A 527 12.21 13.32 -12.27
C PHE A 527 13.51 13.16 -13.08
N SER A 528 14.36 14.16 -13.07
CA SER A 528 15.76 14.07 -13.47
C SER A 528 16.59 15.20 -12.85
N ALA A 529 17.82 14.90 -12.48
CA ALA A 529 18.76 15.81 -11.86
C ALA A 529 20.20 15.41 -12.22
N VAL A 530 21.17 16.31 -12.07
CA VAL A 530 22.58 15.91 -11.89
C VAL A 530 22.88 15.95 -10.40
N GLY A 531 23.36 14.83 -9.86
CA GLY A 531 23.88 14.74 -8.49
C GLY A 531 25.40 14.59 -8.51
N ILE A 532 26.06 15.06 -7.46
CA ILE A 532 27.47 14.78 -7.18
C ILE A 532 27.60 14.35 -5.71
N VAL A 533 27.96 13.09 -5.48
CA VAL A 533 27.98 12.51 -4.13
C VAL A 533 29.23 12.94 -3.36
N ASN A 534 29.12 13.08 -2.03
CA ASN A 534 30.14 13.64 -1.13
C ASN A 534 30.57 15.10 -1.43
N ALA A 535 30.05 15.70 -2.49
CA ALA A 535 30.46 17.02 -2.97
C ALA A 535 30.23 18.13 -1.95
N GLU A 536 29.14 18.07 -1.18
CA GLU A 536 28.85 19.08 -0.16
C GLU A 536 29.78 18.97 1.06
N LYS A 537 30.33 17.78 1.33
CA LYS A 537 31.36 17.58 2.36
C LYS A 537 32.74 18.03 1.90
N LEU A 538 33.08 17.75 0.64
CA LEU A 538 34.42 18.01 0.07
C LEU A 538 34.59 19.46 -0.39
N TRP A 539 33.52 20.07 -0.91
CA TRP A 539 33.47 21.44 -1.39
C TRP A 539 32.14 22.12 -1.00
N PRO A 540 31.94 22.46 0.29
CA PRO A 540 30.71 23.05 0.78
C PRO A 540 30.32 24.34 0.04
N GLY A 541 29.06 24.49 -0.34
CA GLY A 541 28.52 25.68 -0.98
C GLY A 541 28.80 25.82 -2.48
N TYR A 542 29.55 24.89 -3.11
CA TYR A 542 29.86 24.94 -4.54
C TYR A 542 28.61 24.79 -5.42
N ILE A 543 28.70 25.22 -6.67
CA ILE A 543 27.59 25.33 -7.62
C ILE A 543 27.81 24.44 -8.84
N ILE A 544 26.72 23.82 -9.31
CA ILE A 544 26.63 23.11 -10.59
C ILE A 544 25.98 24.05 -11.61
N GLU A 545 26.75 24.57 -12.55
CA GLU A 545 26.27 25.40 -13.65
C GLU A 545 26.08 24.54 -14.91
N ILE A 546 24.83 24.30 -15.30
CA ILE A 546 24.51 23.57 -16.55
C ILE A 546 24.97 24.40 -17.77
N LYS A 547 25.79 23.79 -18.64
CA LYS A 547 26.30 24.43 -19.87
C LYS A 547 25.59 23.92 -21.12
N GLU A 548 25.27 22.62 -21.17
CA GLU A 548 24.58 21.99 -22.29
C GLU A 548 23.80 20.76 -21.80
N ILE A 549 22.60 20.55 -22.35
CA ILE A 549 21.85 19.31 -22.22
C ILE A 549 21.52 18.84 -23.64
N LEU A 550 21.82 17.58 -23.95
CA LEU A 550 21.40 16.93 -25.19
C LEU A 550 20.37 15.84 -24.87
N ILE A 551 19.22 15.90 -25.52
CA ILE A 551 18.18 14.86 -25.49
C ILE A 551 18.14 14.21 -26.88
N ASN A 552 18.39 12.90 -26.95
CA ASN A 552 18.55 12.19 -28.22
C ASN A 552 19.65 12.76 -29.15
N GLY A 553 20.63 13.48 -28.58
CA GLY A 553 21.70 14.17 -29.32
C GLY A 553 21.36 15.58 -29.80
N GLU A 554 20.13 16.06 -29.61
CA GLU A 554 19.71 17.43 -29.95
C GLU A 554 19.74 18.33 -28.69
N PRO A 555 20.17 19.61 -28.79
CA PRO A 555 20.15 20.53 -27.66
C PRO A 555 18.76 20.76 -27.07
N ALA A 556 18.69 20.74 -25.73
CA ALA A 556 17.49 21.06 -24.97
C ALA A 556 17.56 22.48 -24.41
N GLU A 557 16.51 23.27 -24.68
CA GLU A 557 16.35 24.62 -24.14
C GLU A 557 15.80 24.59 -22.71
N LEU A 558 16.28 25.51 -21.87
CA LEU A 558 15.78 25.68 -20.50
C LEU A 558 14.68 26.74 -20.44
N SER A 559 13.54 26.36 -19.89
CA SER A 559 12.35 27.23 -19.70
C SER A 559 12.40 28.09 -18.43
N GLY A 560 13.35 27.79 -17.53
CA GLY A 560 13.63 28.55 -16.31
C GLY A 560 15.02 28.23 -15.76
N LYS A 561 15.44 28.90 -14.70
CA LYS A 561 16.82 28.84 -14.19
C LYS A 561 17.02 27.62 -13.27
N PRO A 562 18.02 26.75 -13.52
CA PRO A 562 18.40 25.71 -12.56
C PRO A 562 18.98 26.33 -11.27
N TYR A 563 18.84 25.61 -10.16
CA TYR A 563 19.49 25.94 -8.87
C TYR A 563 20.20 24.72 -8.31
N THR A 564 21.31 24.95 -7.61
CA THR A 564 22.03 23.94 -6.85
C THR A 564 21.45 23.83 -5.43
N THR A 565 21.37 22.62 -4.87
CA THR A 565 20.89 22.32 -3.51
C THR A 565 21.67 21.14 -2.91
N SER A 566 21.51 20.88 -1.62
CA SER A 566 21.97 19.64 -0.97
C SER A 566 21.07 19.29 0.20
N ASP A 567 20.03 18.51 -0.08
CA ASP A 567 18.95 18.20 0.85
C ASP A 567 19.43 17.29 2.01
N ASP A 568 20.49 16.50 1.79
CA ASP A 568 21.09 15.56 2.74
C ASP A 568 22.40 16.07 3.39
N GLY A 569 22.89 17.25 2.97
CA GLY A 569 24.17 17.82 3.40
C GLY A 569 25.41 17.01 2.96
N ASN A 570 25.28 16.17 1.93
CA ASN A 570 26.34 15.31 1.41
C ASN A 570 26.45 15.39 -0.11
N THR A 571 25.33 15.23 -0.81
CA THR A 571 25.25 15.25 -2.27
C THR A 571 24.82 16.63 -2.74
N THR A 572 25.64 17.24 -3.59
CA THR A 572 25.28 18.50 -4.26
C THR A 572 24.49 18.16 -5.53
N ARG A 573 23.30 18.75 -5.70
CA ARG A 573 22.34 18.40 -6.76
C ARG A 573 21.84 19.62 -7.51
N VAL A 574 21.64 19.49 -8.83
CA VAL A 574 20.89 20.44 -9.67
C VAL A 574 19.70 19.72 -10.30
N ASN A 575 18.49 20.24 -10.10
CA ASN A 575 17.28 19.64 -10.71
C ASN A 575 17.21 20.01 -12.20
N LEU A 576 16.96 19.03 -13.07
CA LEU A 576 16.70 19.23 -14.51
C LEU A 576 15.19 19.21 -14.79
N TYR A 577 14.46 18.31 -14.12
CA TYR A 577 13.00 18.28 -14.04
C TYR A 577 12.59 17.59 -12.75
N ASN A 578 11.83 18.23 -11.87
CA ASN A 578 11.36 17.62 -10.62
C ASN A 578 9.94 18.09 -10.30
N GLU A 579 8.94 17.26 -10.64
CA GLU A 579 7.52 17.58 -10.38
C GLU A 579 7.05 17.27 -8.95
N TRP A 580 7.93 16.74 -8.10
CA TRP A 580 7.62 16.41 -6.70
C TRP A 580 7.85 17.60 -5.76
N VAL A 581 8.61 18.60 -6.20
CA VAL A 581 9.00 19.78 -5.41
C VAL A 581 8.22 21.01 -5.89
N GLY A 582 7.34 21.54 -5.04
CA GLY A 582 6.50 22.70 -5.34
C GLY A 582 7.13 24.07 -5.04
N SER A 583 8.27 24.10 -4.34
CA SER A 583 8.95 25.32 -3.89
C SER A 583 10.45 25.10 -3.77
N LEU A 584 11.26 26.15 -3.93
CA LEU A 584 12.71 26.07 -3.74
C LEU A 584 13.06 25.69 -2.28
N PRO A 585 14.04 24.80 -2.04
CA PRO A 585 14.52 24.51 -0.70
C PRO A 585 15.31 25.71 -0.12
N PRO A 586 15.39 25.86 1.22
CA PRO A 586 16.09 26.97 1.86
C PRO A 586 17.56 27.16 1.47
N GLU A 587 18.23 26.05 1.12
CA GLU A 587 19.65 25.96 0.73
C GLU A 587 19.88 26.07 -0.79
N ALA A 588 18.84 26.39 -1.55
CA ALA A 588 18.94 26.65 -2.99
C ALA A 588 19.89 27.82 -3.28
N ARG A 589 20.79 27.64 -4.25
CA ARG A 589 21.80 28.62 -4.64
C ARG A 589 22.06 28.65 -6.15
N THR A 590 22.46 29.81 -6.64
CA THR A 590 22.70 30.15 -8.05
C THR A 590 23.95 31.03 -8.14
N LEU A 591 24.65 30.99 -9.28
CA LEU A 591 25.98 31.62 -9.46
C LEU A 591 26.01 33.15 -9.29
N ASP A 592 24.85 33.81 -9.45
CA ASP A 592 24.65 35.25 -9.25
C ASP A 592 23.95 35.59 -7.92
N GLY A 593 23.60 34.57 -7.12
CA GLY A 593 22.81 34.70 -5.89
C GLY A 593 21.33 35.04 -6.10
N ASP A 594 20.83 35.10 -7.35
CA ASP A 594 19.44 35.42 -7.64
C ASP A 594 18.60 34.15 -7.85
N LEU A 595 17.52 34.02 -7.07
CA LEU A 595 16.58 32.91 -7.09
C LEU A 595 15.22 33.28 -7.69
N SER A 596 15.00 34.51 -8.18
CA SER A 596 13.66 34.96 -8.64
C SER A 596 13.04 34.06 -9.70
N ASP A 597 13.88 33.56 -10.61
CA ASP A 597 13.51 32.77 -11.78
C ASP A 597 13.96 31.30 -11.64
N ALA A 598 14.44 30.92 -10.45
CA ALA A 598 14.89 29.56 -10.17
C ALA A 598 13.70 28.59 -10.05
N THR A 599 13.83 27.42 -10.67
CA THR A 599 12.74 26.44 -10.77
C THR A 599 13.24 25.00 -10.59
N PRO A 600 12.45 24.09 -9.98
CA PRO A 600 12.72 22.66 -9.97
C PRO A 600 12.46 21.97 -11.32
N VAL A 601 11.80 22.67 -12.26
CA VAL A 601 11.47 22.17 -13.62
C VAL A 601 12.03 23.07 -14.73
N PRO A 602 13.36 23.21 -14.86
CA PRO A 602 13.94 24.02 -15.93
C PRO A 602 13.78 23.38 -17.32
N LEU A 603 13.83 22.05 -17.46
CA LEU A 603 13.43 21.35 -18.69
C LEU A 603 11.91 21.20 -18.81
N GLU A 604 11.44 20.96 -20.03
CA GLU A 604 10.07 20.47 -20.27
C GLU A 604 9.89 19.02 -19.80
N LYS A 605 8.63 18.61 -19.59
CA LYS A 605 8.27 17.22 -19.22
C LYS A 605 8.55 16.19 -20.34
N TYR A 606 8.69 16.63 -21.59
CA TYR A 606 8.83 15.74 -22.76
C TYR A 606 7.68 14.71 -22.90
N THR A 607 6.46 15.04 -22.48
CA THR A 607 5.29 14.14 -22.47
C THR A 607 5.05 13.48 -23.84
N GLY A 608 5.10 12.15 -23.89
CA GLY A 608 4.93 11.37 -25.13
C GLY A 608 6.15 11.35 -26.06
N THR A 609 7.26 11.99 -25.67
CA THR A 609 8.54 11.90 -26.37
C THR A 609 9.29 10.66 -25.88
N LYS A 610 9.93 9.95 -26.82
CA LYS A 610 10.81 8.83 -26.51
C LYS A 610 12.24 9.34 -26.28
N ILE A 611 12.65 9.41 -25.02
CA ILE A 611 14.02 9.77 -24.63
C ILE A 611 14.86 8.50 -24.64
N GLN A 612 15.79 8.42 -25.58
CA GLN A 612 16.70 7.29 -25.78
C GLN A 612 18.08 7.57 -25.19
N THR A 613 18.55 8.81 -25.29
CA THR A 613 19.79 9.27 -24.64
C THR A 613 19.59 10.62 -23.96
N ILE A 614 20.32 10.82 -22.86
CA ILE A 614 20.46 12.10 -22.17
C ILE A 614 21.96 12.33 -21.98
N GLN A 615 22.47 13.51 -22.30
CA GLN A 615 23.83 13.95 -21.95
C GLN A 615 23.75 15.33 -21.31
N VAL A 616 24.51 15.55 -20.25
CA VAL A 616 24.57 16.84 -19.55
C VAL A 616 26.03 17.24 -19.35
N THR A 617 26.39 18.41 -19.85
CA THR A 617 27.68 19.06 -19.61
C THR A 617 27.47 20.21 -18.63
N PHE A 618 28.25 20.24 -17.56
CA PHE A 618 28.16 21.23 -16.49
C PHE A 618 29.53 21.69 -16.02
N ASP A 619 29.62 22.92 -15.53
CA ASP A 619 30.76 23.38 -14.74
C ASP A 619 30.44 23.15 -13.26
N TYR A 620 31.42 22.66 -12.49
CA TYR A 620 31.39 22.62 -11.03
C TYR A 620 32.40 23.62 -10.48
N MET A 621 31.98 24.52 -9.59
CA MET A 621 32.80 25.67 -9.17
C MET A 621 32.42 26.25 -7.81
N GLU A 622 33.30 27.07 -7.25
CA GLU A 622 33.04 27.87 -6.04
C GLU A 622 31.87 28.84 -6.27
N GLY A 623 30.98 28.97 -5.29
CA GLY A 623 29.70 29.69 -5.37
C GLY A 623 29.65 31.05 -4.68
#